data_AF-A0A5C7FRU5-F1
#
_entry.id   AF-A0A5C7FRU5-F1
#
_cell.length_a   1.000
_cell.length_b   1.000
_cell.length_c   1.000
_cell.angle_alpha   90.00
_cell.angle_beta   90.00
_cell.angle_gamma   90.00
#
_symmetry.space_group_name_H-M   'P 1'
#
loop_
_entity.id
_entity.type
_entity.pdbx_description
1 polymer ?
#
loop_
_entity_poly.entity_id
_entity_poly.type
_entity_poly.pdbx_seq_one_letter_code
_entity_poly.pdbx_strand_id
1 'polypeptide(L)'
;MSPLLDQRQTSAAPETKPNRQPLPGKIKRSITRGEKLIYGLAAPLILAFSFLIVSNYATLYSLNHDMQTIESNISEQESANEALALQVTELSDADRILTIAKTELGMSLKEGQVQVMHQID
;
A
#
# COMPACT_ATOMS: atom_id res chain seq x y z
N MET A 1 -7.88 -12.56 -109.44
CA MET A 1 -8.02 -13.90 -108.86
C MET A 1 -6.76 -14.18 -108.07
N SER A 2 -6.80 -13.98 -106.74
CA SER A 2 -5.68 -14.14 -105.78
C SER A 2 -4.49 -13.20 -106.08
N PRO A 3 -3.79 -12.65 -105.07
CA PRO A 3 -3.19 -13.42 -103.98
C PRO A 3 -3.41 -12.76 -102.60
N LEU A 4 -2.72 -13.29 -101.59
CA LEU A 4 -2.51 -12.73 -100.23
C LEU A 4 -3.41 -13.29 -99.14
N LEU A 5 -2.98 -14.45 -98.62
CA LEU A 5 -3.03 -14.77 -97.19
C LEU A 5 -1.61 -15.28 -96.87
N ASP A 6 -0.68 -14.36 -96.67
CA ASP A 6 -0.30 -13.82 -95.37
C ASP A 6 0.36 -14.91 -94.49
N GLN A 7 1.68 -14.94 -94.64
CA GLN A 7 2.61 -15.81 -93.96
C GLN A 7 2.68 -15.39 -92.49
N ARG A 8 1.94 -16.08 -91.60
CA ARG A 8 2.12 -15.91 -90.16
C ARG A 8 3.52 -16.39 -89.75
N GLN A 9 4.44 -15.44 -89.63
CA GLN A 9 5.64 -15.56 -88.83
C GLN A 9 5.23 -15.72 -87.36
N THR A 10 5.42 -16.91 -86.80
CA THR A 10 5.44 -17.09 -85.34
C THR A 10 6.79 -16.60 -84.82
N SER A 11 6.87 -15.29 -84.57
CA SER A 11 7.97 -14.70 -83.82
C SER A 11 7.92 -15.21 -82.38
N ALA A 12 8.95 -15.95 -81.98
CA ALA A 12 9.17 -16.38 -80.61
C ALA A 12 9.32 -15.14 -79.71
N ALA A 13 8.37 -14.95 -78.78
CA ALA A 13 8.46 -13.94 -77.74
C ALA A 13 9.57 -14.33 -76.74
N PRO A 14 10.43 -13.39 -76.30
CA PRO A 14 11.43 -13.68 -75.27
C PRO A 14 10.72 -13.90 -73.92
N GLU A 15 10.94 -15.05 -73.30
CA GLU A 15 10.51 -15.33 -71.93
C GLU A 15 11.20 -14.36 -70.96
N THR A 16 10.43 -13.40 -70.44
CA THR A 16 10.85 -12.61 -69.28
C THR A 16 10.78 -13.49 -68.04
N LYS A 17 11.94 -14.02 -67.63
CA LYS A 17 12.09 -14.69 -66.34
C LYS A 17 11.64 -13.74 -65.22
N PRO A 18 10.70 -14.12 -64.35
CA PRO A 18 10.36 -13.30 -63.20
C PRO A 18 11.54 -13.38 -62.22
N ASN A 19 12.33 -12.32 -62.14
CA ASN A 19 13.32 -12.13 -61.08
C ASN A 19 12.56 -11.89 -59.76
N ARG A 20 12.06 -12.98 -59.18
CA ARG A 20 11.56 -13.01 -57.81
C ARG A 20 12.77 -12.94 -56.90
N GLN A 21 13.19 -11.73 -56.56
CA GLN A 21 14.05 -11.54 -55.40
C GLN A 21 13.29 -12.13 -54.20
N PRO A 22 13.85 -13.13 -53.49
CA PRO A 22 13.20 -13.64 -52.29
C PRO A 22 13.12 -12.48 -51.30
N LEU A 23 11.91 -12.14 -50.86
CA LEU A 23 11.72 -11.21 -49.75
C LEU A 23 12.62 -11.70 -48.61
N PRO A 24 13.37 -10.82 -47.92
CA PRO A 24 14.20 -11.22 -46.79
C PRO A 24 13.28 -11.96 -45.81
N GLY A 25 13.50 -13.27 -45.69
CA GLY A 25 12.67 -14.15 -44.91
C GLY A 25 12.55 -13.59 -43.50
N LYS A 26 11.32 -13.50 -43.00
CA LYS A 26 11.04 -13.07 -41.63
C LYS A 26 11.97 -13.86 -40.70
N ILE A 27 12.92 -13.18 -40.06
CA ILE A 27 13.82 -13.79 -39.09
C ILE A 27 12.91 -14.30 -37.98
N LYS A 28 12.69 -15.62 -37.95
CA LYS A 28 12.03 -16.26 -36.81
C LYS A 28 12.98 -16.09 -35.65
N ARG A 29 12.73 -15.09 -34.80
CA ARG A 29 13.37 -14.96 -33.49
C ARG A 29 12.92 -16.16 -32.66
N SER A 30 13.62 -17.27 -32.83
CA SER A 30 13.50 -18.42 -31.95
C SER A 30 13.98 -17.98 -30.58
N ILE A 31 13.14 -18.19 -29.58
CA ILE A 31 13.48 -17.99 -28.17
C ILE A 31 14.77 -18.76 -27.91
N THR A 32 15.79 -18.04 -27.47
CA THR A 32 17.11 -18.64 -27.22
C THR A 32 16.99 -19.64 -26.06
N ARG A 33 17.78 -20.72 -26.08
CA ARG A 33 17.65 -21.82 -25.10
C ARG A 33 17.74 -21.33 -23.64
N GLY A 34 18.55 -20.30 -23.39
CA GLY A 34 18.67 -19.67 -22.08
C GLY A 34 17.42 -18.89 -21.65
N GLU A 35 16.80 -18.15 -22.56
CA GLU A 35 15.57 -17.41 -22.30
C GLU A 35 14.42 -18.35 -21.93
N LYS A 36 14.33 -19.52 -22.56
CA LYS A 36 13.36 -20.57 -22.21
C LYS A 36 13.55 -21.12 -20.79
N LEU A 37 14.80 -21.14 -20.30
CA LEU A 37 15.14 -21.57 -18.94
C LEU A 37 14.79 -20.51 -17.90
N ILE A 38 15.06 -19.24 -18.22
CA ILE A 38 14.72 -18.10 -17.36
C ILE A 38 13.21 -18.00 -17.19
N TYR A 39 12.42 -18.13 -18.27
CA TYR A 39 10.96 -18.16 -18.15
C TYR A 39 10.44 -19.36 -17.35
N GLY A 40 11.06 -20.54 -17.50
CA GLY A 40 10.71 -21.72 -16.74
C GLY A 40 10.94 -21.58 -15.23
N LEU A 41 11.96 -20.81 -14.82
CA LEU A 41 12.26 -20.58 -13.41
C LEU A 41 11.54 -19.34 -12.84
N ALA A 42 11.47 -18.26 -13.61
CA ALA A 42 10.92 -16.98 -13.19
C ALA A 42 9.39 -17.02 -13.07
N ALA A 43 8.70 -17.73 -13.98
CA ALA A 43 7.24 -17.82 -13.95
C ALA A 43 6.70 -18.41 -12.62
N PRO A 44 7.15 -19.58 -12.14
CA PRO A 44 6.70 -20.12 -10.86
C PRO A 44 7.15 -19.27 -9.66
N LEU A 45 8.34 -18.66 -9.72
CA LEU A 45 8.84 -17.77 -8.68
C LEU A 45 7.95 -16.54 -8.49
N ILE A 46 7.58 -15.87 -9.58
CA ILE A 46 6.68 -14.71 -9.56
C ILE A 46 5.30 -15.13 -9.07
N LEU A 47 4.80 -16.30 -9.49
CA LEU A 47 3.53 -16.83 -9.03
C LEU A 47 3.53 -17.10 -7.53
N ALA A 48 4.59 -17.70 -7.00
CA ALA A 48 4.74 -17.99 -5.57
C ALA A 48 4.86 -16.70 -4.74
N PHE A 49 5.62 -15.71 -5.20
CA PHE A 49 5.70 -14.39 -4.57
C PHE A 49 4.34 -13.69 -4.57
N SER A 50 3.62 -13.70 -5.70
CA SER A 50 2.28 -13.13 -5.78
C SER A 50 1.32 -13.85 -4.83
N PHE A 51 1.42 -15.17 -4.71
CA PHE A 51 0.59 -15.95 -3.80
C PHE A 51 0.89 -15.63 -2.34
N LEU A 52 2.16 -15.44 -1.97
CA LEU A 52 2.55 -15.01 -0.63
C LEU A 52 2.07 -13.59 -0.30
N ILE A 53 2.19 -12.65 -1.25
CA ILE A 53 1.70 -11.28 -1.07
C ILE A 53 0.19 -11.27 -0.88
N VAL A 54 -0.55 -12.04 -1.70
CA VAL A 54 -2.01 -12.16 -1.60
C VAL A 54 -2.43 -12.92 -0.34
N SER A 55 -1.68 -13.95 0.10
CA SER A 55 -2.00 -14.67 1.34
C SER A 55 -1.78 -13.81 2.58
N ASN A 56 -0.80 -12.91 2.55
CA ASN A 56 -0.55 -11.92 3.61
C ASN A 56 -1.45 -10.69 3.52
N TYR A 57 -2.30 -10.59 2.49
CA TYR A 57 -3.21 -9.45 2.32
C TYR A 57 -4.29 -9.40 3.41
N ALA A 58 -4.69 -10.57 3.96
CA ALA A 58 -5.59 -10.64 5.11
C ALA A 58 -4.95 -10.04 6.38
N THR A 59 -3.64 -10.26 6.56
CA THR A 59 -2.85 -9.68 7.66
C THR A 59 -2.66 -8.18 7.49
N LEU A 60 -2.52 -7.69 6.25
CA LEU A 60 -2.45 -6.25 5.95
C LEU A 60 -3.79 -5.53 6.17
N TYR A 61 -4.91 -6.19 5.85
CA TYR A 61 -6.25 -5.64 6.09
C TYR A 61 -6.58 -5.61 7.59
N SER A 62 -6.25 -6.68 8.32
CA SER A 62 -6.40 -6.68 9.78
C SER A 62 -5.48 -5.63 10.41
N LEU A 63 -4.25 -5.46 9.93
CA LEU A 63 -3.31 -4.46 10.46
C LEU A 63 -3.83 -3.02 10.37
N ASN A 64 -4.51 -2.66 9.28
CA ASN A 64 -5.08 -1.32 9.11
C ASN A 64 -6.26 -1.09 10.06
N HIS A 65 -7.11 -2.11 10.24
CA HIS A 65 -8.22 -2.05 11.19
C HIS A 65 -7.75 -2.08 12.64
N ASP A 66 -6.78 -2.94 12.96
CA ASP A 66 -6.16 -3.05 14.28
C ASP A 66 -5.47 -1.75 14.65
N MET A 67 -4.78 -1.07 13.72
CA MET A 67 -4.27 0.29 13.97
C MET A 67 -5.38 1.27 14.31
N GLN A 68 -6.48 1.28 13.54
CA GLN A 68 -7.59 2.19 13.81
C GLN A 68 -8.28 1.89 15.16
N THR A 69 -8.41 0.61 15.54
CA THR A 69 -8.92 0.20 16.84
C THR A 69 -7.98 0.59 17.98
N ILE A 70 -6.66 0.40 17.79
CA ILE A 70 -5.65 0.79 18.77
C ILE A 70 -5.63 2.30 18.97
N GLU A 71 -5.68 3.10 17.90
CA GLU A 71 -5.77 4.56 17.97
C GLU A 71 -7.05 5.02 18.70
N SER A 72 -8.18 4.38 18.43
CA SER A 72 -9.44 4.68 19.14
C SER A 72 -9.33 4.37 20.64
N ASN A 73 -8.75 3.23 21.01
CA ASN A 73 -8.57 2.85 22.41
C ASN A 73 -7.59 3.79 23.14
N ILE A 74 -6.54 4.25 22.46
CA ILE A 74 -5.61 5.24 23.02
C ILE A 74 -6.33 6.56 23.27
N SER A 75 -7.14 7.03 22.33
CA SER A 75 -7.91 8.26 22.48
C SER A 75 -8.92 8.20 23.63
N GLU A 76 -9.64 7.07 23.77
CA GLU A 76 -10.54 6.86 24.91
C GLU A 76 -9.77 6.84 26.25
N GLN A 77 -8.61 6.19 26.29
CA GLN A 77 -7.79 6.12 27.50
C GLN A 77 -7.18 7.48 27.87
N GLU A 78 -6.75 8.27 26.90
CA GLU A 78 -6.27 9.65 27.12
C GLU A 78 -7.39 10.53 27.66
N SER A 79 -8.59 10.46 27.08
CA SER A 79 -9.75 11.21 27.57
C SER A 79 -10.14 10.82 29.00
N ALA A 80 -10.13 9.52 29.31
CA ALA A 80 -10.37 9.04 30.66
C ALA A 80 -9.30 9.54 31.64
N ASN A 81 -8.02 9.48 31.24
CA ASN A 81 -6.92 9.98 32.06
C ASN A 81 -7.03 11.48 32.32
N GLU A 82 -7.39 12.29 31.32
CA GLU A 82 -7.60 13.72 31.47
C GLU A 82 -8.76 14.01 32.43
N ALA A 83 -9.88 13.30 32.29
CA ALA A 83 -11.02 13.42 33.20
C ALA A 83 -10.66 13.01 34.64
N LEU A 84 -9.83 11.99 34.83
CA LEU A 84 -9.33 11.59 36.16
C LEU A 84 -8.37 12.65 36.72
N ALA A 85 -7.47 13.20 35.90
CA ALA A 85 -6.55 14.25 36.32
C ALA A 85 -7.30 15.53 36.76
N LEU A 86 -8.37 15.89 36.04
CA LEU A 86 -9.24 17.01 36.41
C LEU A 86 -9.95 16.74 37.74
N GLN A 87 -10.50 15.53 37.94
CA GLN A 87 -11.10 15.15 39.22
C GLN A 87 -10.09 15.19 40.38
N VAL A 88 -8.86 14.71 40.17
CA VAL A 88 -7.80 14.80 41.19
C VAL A 88 -7.49 16.26 41.51
N THR A 89 -7.42 17.13 40.50
CA THR A 89 -7.18 18.56 40.70
C THR A 89 -8.31 19.21 41.51
N GLU A 90 -9.57 18.96 41.16
CA GLU A 90 -10.73 19.46 41.91
C GLU A 90 -10.80 18.91 43.33
N LEU A 91 -10.49 17.62 43.52
CA LEU A 91 -10.52 16.96 44.83
C LEU A 91 -9.32 17.35 45.71
N SER A 92 -8.17 17.65 45.12
CA SER A 92 -6.96 18.10 45.82
C SER A 92 -6.94 19.60 46.06
N ASP A 93 -7.92 20.34 45.51
CA ASP A 93 -8.02 21.78 45.68
C ASP A 93 -8.05 22.15 47.18
N ALA A 94 -7.07 22.99 47.57
CA ALA A 94 -6.86 23.39 48.95
C ALA A 94 -8.07 24.12 49.52
N ASP A 95 -8.77 24.92 48.70
CA ASP A 95 -9.96 25.65 49.16
C ASP A 95 -11.11 24.70 49.48
N ARG A 96 -11.28 23.62 48.69
CA ARG A 96 -12.28 22.58 48.95
C ARG A 96 -11.93 21.81 50.23
N ILE A 97 -10.67 21.41 50.40
CA ILE A 97 -10.21 20.72 51.61
C ILE A 97 -10.41 21.60 52.86
N LEU A 98 -10.04 22.88 52.78
CA LEU A 98 -10.21 23.84 53.88
C LEU A 98 -11.69 24.09 54.20
N THR A 99 -12.56 24.08 53.19
CA THR A 99 -14.01 24.21 53.37
C THR A 99 -14.54 23.01 54.14
N ILE A 100 -14.29 21.78 53.66
CA ILE A 100 -14.72 20.54 54.34
C ILE A 100 -14.16 20.49 55.78
N ALA A 101 -12.90 20.84 55.98
CA ALA A 101 -12.27 20.88 57.31
C ALA A 101 -12.99 21.84 58.27
N LYS A 102 -13.40 23.02 57.82
CA LYS A 102 -14.07 24.02 58.66
C LYS A 102 -15.55 23.71 58.87
N THR A 103 -16.28 23.30 57.83
CA THR A 103 -17.74 23.17 57.86
C THR A 103 -18.19 21.79 58.32
N GLU A 104 -17.53 20.73 57.87
CA GLU A 104 -17.95 19.35 58.16
C GLU A 104 -17.20 18.78 59.37
N LEU A 105 -15.92 19.10 59.50
CA LEU A 105 -15.06 18.57 60.57
C LEU A 105 -14.90 19.52 61.76
N GLY A 106 -15.37 20.78 61.64
CA GLY A 106 -15.31 21.77 62.71
C GLY A 106 -13.88 22.19 63.11
N MET A 107 -12.89 21.94 62.25
CA MET A 107 -11.51 22.34 62.49
C MET A 107 -11.32 23.85 62.30
N SER A 108 -10.58 24.47 63.22
CA SER A 108 -10.20 25.88 63.13
C SER A 108 -8.73 26.02 62.79
N LEU A 109 -8.39 26.92 61.87
CA LEU A 109 -7.01 27.15 61.43
C LEU A 109 -6.21 27.82 62.56
N LYS A 110 -5.13 27.20 63.03
CA LYS A 110 -4.11 27.88 63.84
C LYS A 110 -3.23 28.73 62.91
N GLU A 111 -3.34 30.04 63.03
CA GLU A 111 -2.52 31.00 62.26
C GLU A 111 -1.03 30.71 62.48
N GLY A 112 -0.32 30.32 61.41
CA GLY A 112 1.14 30.10 61.41
C GLY A 112 1.65 28.72 60.97
N GLN A 113 0.79 27.72 60.75
CA GLN A 113 1.20 26.36 60.33
C GLN A 113 0.63 25.90 58.97
N VAL A 114 0.34 26.83 58.05
CA VAL A 114 -0.03 26.46 56.68
C VAL A 114 1.22 26.31 55.82
N GLN A 115 1.59 25.07 55.49
CA GLN A 115 2.67 24.77 54.56
C GLN A 115 2.08 24.32 53.24
N VAL A 116 2.15 25.18 52.23
CA VAL A 116 1.72 24.86 50.86
C VAL A 116 2.83 24.04 50.23
N MET A 117 2.66 22.72 50.17
CA MET A 117 3.59 21.84 49.46
C MET A 117 3.29 21.94 47.97
N HIS A 118 4.16 22.63 47.24
CA HIS A 118 4.07 22.77 45.79
C HIS A 118 4.97 21.74 45.11
N GLN A 119 4.38 21.09 44.11
CA GLN A 119 4.96 20.31 43.01
C GLN A 119 5.47 18.88 43.24
N ILE A 120 4.95 18.01 42.37
CA ILE A 120 5.65 16.86 41.81
C ILE A 120 5.62 17.12 40.29
N ASP A 121 6.80 17.34 39.70
CA ASP A 121 7.05 17.36 38.24
C ASP A 121 6.77 15.99 37.61
#